data_AF-A0A6P6V6Q7-F1
#
_entry.id   AF-A0A6P6V6Q7-F1
#
_cell.length_a   1.000
_cell.length_b   1.000
_cell.length_c   1.000
_cell.angle_alpha   90.00
_cell.angle_beta   90.00
_cell.angle_gamma   90.00
#
_symmetry.space_group_name_H-M   'P 1'
#
loop_
_entity.id
_entity.type
_entity.pdbx_description
1 polymer ?
#
loop_
_entity_poly.entity_id
_entity_poly.type
_entity_poly.pdbx_seq_one_letter_code
_entity_poly.pdbx_strand_id
1 'polypeptide(L)'
;MAAIGASSVSDGPVLSVINKRLRALRKKYNRILQMEEVLSQGKTLNKEQEETLHSKASVMGCINELEKLKLPVCAAVQKELKESEVEKKFSMVEEIIRLLYFATVFSFPRRPDFWATRSERERCLAYTNVNDSNAREVVSEMDLTLISMLGSLLISRPVNWTLSHQNALQLCVKHARLWLAKSDQPIGSNPYLTCMMNFSHFSVE
;
A
#
# COMPACT_ATOMS: atom_id res chain seq x y z
N MET A 1 -0.76 1.15 -40.66
CA MET A 1 -0.45 1.88 -39.41
C MET A 1 -1.14 1.15 -38.27
N ALA A 2 -0.36 0.51 -37.40
CA ALA A 2 -0.89 -0.34 -36.33
C ALA A 2 -1.49 0.50 -35.21
N ALA A 3 -2.69 0.10 -34.76
CA ALA A 3 -3.40 0.68 -33.64
C ALA A 3 -2.55 0.57 -32.37
N ILE A 4 -2.20 1.70 -31.79
CA ILE A 4 -1.68 1.76 -30.43
C ILE A 4 -2.85 1.38 -29.52
N GLY A 5 -2.81 0.13 -29.06
CA GLY A 5 -3.75 -0.41 -28.10
C GLY A 5 -3.87 0.54 -26.93
N ALA A 6 -5.10 1.00 -26.69
CA ALA A 6 -5.47 1.68 -25.47
C ALA A 6 -5.16 0.73 -24.31
N SER A 7 -3.98 0.89 -23.69
CA SER A 7 -3.69 0.22 -22.44
C SER A 7 -4.76 0.67 -21.47
N SER A 8 -5.58 -0.28 -21.01
CA SER A 8 -6.55 -0.11 -19.96
C SER A 8 -5.84 0.19 -18.64
N VAL A 9 -5.28 1.39 -18.52
CA VAL A 9 -5.06 2.02 -17.22
C VAL A 9 -6.49 2.21 -16.70
N SER A 10 -6.87 1.47 -15.68
CA SER A 10 -8.14 1.70 -14.98
C SER A 10 -8.23 3.20 -14.71
N ASP A 11 -9.20 3.88 -15.31
CA ASP A 11 -9.41 5.31 -15.13
C ASP A 11 -9.58 5.57 -13.63
N GLY A 12 -8.50 5.97 -12.95
CA GLY A 12 -8.55 6.35 -11.55
C GLY A 12 -9.60 7.44 -11.34
N PRO A 13 -10.06 7.69 -10.11
CA PRO A 13 -11.16 8.61 -9.83
C PRO A 13 -11.02 9.98 -10.53
N VAL A 14 -9.79 10.51 -10.57
CA VAL A 14 -9.45 11.77 -11.24
C VAL A 14 -9.58 11.70 -12.77
N LEU A 15 -9.02 10.67 -13.42
CA LEU A 15 -9.12 10.48 -14.87
C LEU A 15 -10.56 10.23 -15.32
N SER A 16 -11.35 9.54 -14.51
CA SER A 16 -12.79 9.33 -14.75
C SER A 16 -13.56 10.65 -14.80
N VAL A 17 -13.29 11.58 -13.87
CA VAL A 17 -13.89 12.92 -13.86
C VAL A 17 -13.47 13.73 -15.08
N ILE A 18 -12.18 13.72 -15.43
CA ILE A 18 -11.65 14.41 -16.62
C ILE A 18 -12.31 13.87 -17.89
N ASN A 19 -12.41 12.55 -18.05
CA ASN A 19 -13.04 11.92 -19.21
C ASN A 19 -14.54 12.22 -19.28
N LYS A 20 -15.26 12.22 -18.14
CA LYS A 20 -16.68 12.64 -18.08
C LYS A 20 -16.86 14.08 -18.53
N ARG A 21 -16.01 14.99 -18.05
CA ARG A 21 -16.05 16.42 -18.41
C ARG A 21 -15.71 16.64 -19.88
N LEU A 22 -14.69 15.96 -20.41
CA LEU A 22 -14.35 15.99 -21.83
C LEU A 22 -15.51 15.51 -22.70
N ARG A 23 -16.21 14.42 -22.33
CA ARG A 23 -17.39 13.96 -23.06
C ARG A 23 -18.51 15.01 -23.09
N ALA A 24 -18.82 15.61 -21.94
CA ALA A 24 -19.85 16.65 -21.86
C ALA A 24 -19.49 17.90 -22.69
N LEU A 25 -18.23 18.36 -22.60
CA LEU A 25 -17.75 19.51 -23.37
C LEU A 25 -17.73 19.24 -24.87
N ARG A 26 -17.29 18.05 -25.31
CA ARG A 26 -17.35 17.65 -26.72
C ARG A 26 -18.79 17.59 -27.23
N LYS A 27 -19.74 17.09 -26.43
CA LYS A 27 -21.17 17.11 -26.79
C LYS A 27 -21.68 18.55 -26.94
N LYS A 28 -21.29 19.46 -26.04
CA LYS A 28 -21.66 20.88 -26.12
C LYS A 28 -21.02 21.55 -27.35
N TYR A 29 -19.75 21.28 -27.63
CA TYR A 29 -19.04 21.79 -28.80
C TYR A 29 -19.69 21.32 -30.11
N ASN A 30 -20.04 20.04 -30.21
CA ASN A 30 -20.75 19.51 -31.38
C ASN A 30 -22.13 20.17 -31.57
N ARG A 31 -22.85 20.45 -30.48
CA ARG A 31 -24.13 21.19 -30.56
C ARG A 31 -23.94 22.64 -31.03
N ILE A 32 -22.86 23.29 -30.62
CA ILE A 32 -22.48 24.63 -31.08
C ILE A 32 -22.21 24.61 -32.59
N LEU A 33 -21.43 23.65 -33.09
CA LEU A 33 -21.17 23.51 -34.53
C LEU A 33 -22.46 23.32 -35.34
N GLN A 34 -23.40 22.51 -34.85
CA GLN A 34 -24.71 22.34 -35.49
C GLN A 34 -25.54 23.64 -35.51
N MET A 35 -25.45 24.47 -34.46
CA MET A 35 -26.16 25.76 -34.43
C MET A 35 -25.54 26.79 -35.39
N GLU A 36 -24.21 26.78 -35.57
CA GLU A 36 -23.54 27.62 -36.57
C GLU A 36 -23.97 27.27 -38.00
N GLU A 37 -24.19 25.99 -38.28
CA GLU A 37 -24.73 25.51 -39.55
C GLU A 37 -26.20 25.93 -39.78
N VAL A 38 -27.02 25.93 -38.73
CA VAL A 38 -28.41 26.42 -38.79
C VAL A 38 -28.45 27.94 -39.04
N LEU A 39 -27.53 28.70 -38.45
CA LEU A 39 -27.39 30.15 -38.70
C LEU A 39 -26.93 30.44 -40.12
N SER A 40 -25.98 29.67 -40.67
CA SER A 40 -25.52 29.87 -42.05
C SER A 40 -26.61 29.60 -43.08
N GLN A 41 -27.62 28.80 -42.73
CA GLN A 41 -28.85 28.58 -43.50
C GLN A 41 -29.88 29.71 -43.36
N GLY A 42 -29.60 30.78 -42.61
CA GLY A 42 -30.46 31.96 -42.48
C GLY A 42 -31.61 31.85 -41.47
N LYS A 43 -31.59 30.84 -40.58
CA LYS A 43 -32.60 30.67 -39.52
C LYS A 43 -32.26 31.54 -38.30
N THR A 44 -33.27 32.13 -37.67
CA THR A 44 -33.10 32.92 -36.43
C THR A 44 -32.96 32.02 -35.22
N LEU A 45 -32.21 32.48 -34.22
CA LEU A 45 -31.98 31.77 -32.95
C LEU A 45 -32.72 32.44 -31.80
N ASN A 46 -33.07 31.65 -30.79
CA ASN A 46 -33.54 32.16 -29.50
C ASN A 46 -32.35 32.62 -28.63
N LYS A 47 -32.62 33.46 -27.63
CA LYS A 47 -31.66 34.04 -26.70
C LYS A 47 -30.76 33.01 -26.00
N GLU A 48 -31.31 31.86 -25.58
CA GLU A 48 -30.54 30.76 -24.97
C GLU A 48 -29.55 30.09 -25.96
N GLN A 49 -29.89 30.06 -27.25
CA GLN A 49 -29.04 29.47 -28.28
C GLN A 49 -27.88 30.40 -28.63
N GLU A 50 -28.12 31.72 -28.66
CA GLU A 50 -27.08 32.74 -28.83
C GLU A 50 -26.06 32.71 -27.68
N GLU A 51 -26.52 32.65 -26.43
CA GLU A 51 -25.65 32.50 -25.26
C GLU A 51 -24.78 31.22 -25.35
N THR A 52 -25.37 30.13 -25.85
CA THR A 52 -24.64 28.88 -26.05
C THR A 52 -23.57 29.01 -27.13
N LEU A 53 -23.83 29.74 -28.23
CA LEU A 53 -22.85 30.03 -29.27
C LEU A 53 -21.71 30.92 -28.77
N HIS A 54 -22.01 31.96 -27.99
CA HIS A 54 -20.98 32.81 -27.38
C HIS A 54 -19.99 32.03 -26.50
N SER A 55 -20.43 30.89 -25.94
CA SER A 55 -19.57 30.02 -25.14
C SER A 55 -18.57 29.18 -25.94
N LYS A 56 -18.57 29.21 -27.30
CA LYS A 56 -17.72 28.38 -28.17
C LYS A 56 -16.23 28.44 -27.83
N ALA A 57 -15.67 29.64 -27.77
CA ALA A 57 -14.24 29.84 -27.51
C ALA A 57 -13.85 29.28 -26.13
N SER A 58 -14.71 29.50 -25.12
CA SER A 58 -14.52 28.95 -23.78
C SER A 58 -14.58 27.41 -23.76
N VAL A 59 -15.59 26.81 -24.41
CA VAL A 59 -15.73 25.34 -24.48
C VAL A 59 -14.54 24.70 -25.17
N MET A 60 -14.07 25.26 -26.28
CA MET A 60 -12.89 24.78 -27.01
C MET A 60 -11.61 24.93 -26.17
N GLY A 61 -11.44 26.06 -25.49
CA GLY A 61 -10.34 26.27 -24.54
C GLY A 61 -10.31 25.21 -23.45
N CYS A 62 -11.45 24.95 -22.80
CA CYS A 62 -11.57 23.91 -21.77
C CYS A 62 -11.26 22.49 -22.30
N ILE A 63 -11.64 22.16 -23.53
CA ILE A 63 -11.29 20.87 -24.14
C ILE A 63 -9.77 20.75 -24.29
N ASN A 64 -9.12 21.75 -24.88
CA ASN A 64 -7.68 21.76 -25.12
C ASN A 64 -6.88 21.66 -23.80
N GLU A 65 -7.29 22.40 -22.77
CA GLU A 65 -6.67 22.34 -21.45
C GLU A 65 -6.79 20.95 -20.82
N LEU A 66 -8.00 20.36 -20.81
CA LEU A 66 -8.23 19.04 -20.23
C LEU A 66 -7.49 17.93 -21.00
N GLU A 67 -7.35 18.06 -22.32
CA GLU A 67 -6.55 17.13 -23.13
C GLU A 67 -5.05 17.25 -22.83
N LYS A 68 -4.52 18.48 -22.69
CA LYS A 68 -3.14 18.72 -22.28
C LYS A 68 -2.83 18.19 -20.88
N LEU A 69 -3.79 18.28 -19.95
CA LEU A 69 -3.62 17.82 -18.57
C LEU A 69 -3.70 16.30 -18.42
N LYS A 70 -4.40 15.59 -19.32
CA LYS A 70 -4.64 14.14 -19.18
C LYS A 70 -3.35 13.31 -19.14
N LEU A 71 -2.42 13.57 -20.07
CA LEU A 71 -1.15 12.85 -20.15
C LEU A 71 -0.23 13.07 -18.94
N PRO A 72 0.08 14.32 -18.52
CA PRO A 72 0.96 14.55 -17.37
C PRO A 72 0.36 14.02 -16.06
N VAL A 73 -0.98 14.09 -15.88
CA VAL A 73 -1.65 13.49 -14.72
C VAL A 73 -1.47 11.97 -14.70
N CYS A 74 -1.64 11.29 -15.83
CA CYS A 74 -1.42 9.85 -15.92
C CYS A 74 0.04 9.47 -15.61
N ALA A 75 1.00 10.19 -16.19
CA ALA A 75 2.42 9.96 -15.97
C ALA A 75 2.84 10.19 -14.51
N ALA A 76 2.35 11.25 -13.88
CA ALA A 76 2.61 11.54 -12.46
C ALA A 76 2.07 10.44 -11.54
N VAL A 77 0.83 10.01 -11.75
CA VAL A 77 0.22 8.93 -10.95
C VAL A 77 1.00 7.62 -11.11
N GLN A 78 1.42 7.27 -12.32
CA GLN A 78 2.23 6.07 -12.53
C GLN A 78 3.60 6.14 -11.83
N LYS A 79 4.21 7.33 -11.78
CA LYS A 79 5.47 7.54 -11.07
C LYS A 79 5.28 7.37 -9.56
N GLU A 80 4.29 8.01 -8.98
CA GLU A 80 3.98 7.93 -7.54
C GLU A 80 3.62 6.51 -7.12
N LEU A 81 2.88 5.75 -7.95
CA LEU A 81 2.59 4.35 -7.68
C LEU A 81 3.86 3.50 -7.60
N LYS A 82 4.79 3.69 -8.54
CA LYS A 82 6.08 2.98 -8.53
C LYS A 82 6.92 3.35 -7.31
N GLU A 83 6.98 4.64 -6.96
CA GLU A 83 7.70 5.10 -5.77
C GLU A 83 7.07 4.55 -4.48
N SER A 84 5.73 4.55 -4.39
CA SER A 84 4.99 3.94 -3.28
C SER A 84 5.21 2.43 -3.17
N GLU A 85 5.28 1.70 -4.30
CA GLU A 85 5.60 0.27 -4.29
C GLU A 85 7.01 -0.01 -3.77
N VAL A 86 7.98 0.83 -4.13
CA VAL A 86 9.35 0.71 -3.63
C VAL A 86 9.41 1.01 -2.13
N GLU A 87 8.75 2.07 -1.68
CA GLU A 87 8.66 2.43 -0.26
C GLU A 87 8.01 1.31 0.57
N LYS A 88 6.93 0.69 0.05
CA LYS A 88 6.30 -0.47 0.69
C LYS A 88 7.26 -1.64 0.83
N LYS A 89 8.11 -1.91 -0.18
CA LYS A 89 9.12 -2.98 -0.10
C LYS A 89 10.16 -2.68 0.98
N PHE A 90 10.63 -1.44 1.09
CA PHE A 90 11.56 -1.05 2.15
C PHE A 90 10.92 -1.18 3.53
N SER A 91 9.67 -0.73 3.70
CA SER A 91 8.92 -0.88 4.94
C SER A 91 8.74 -2.35 5.34
N MET A 92 8.45 -3.25 4.39
CA MET A 92 8.38 -4.69 4.64
C MET A 92 9.73 -5.28 5.08
N VAL A 93 10.84 -4.83 4.47
CA VAL A 93 12.18 -5.25 4.85
C VAL A 93 12.51 -4.77 6.26
N GLU A 94 12.21 -3.51 6.58
CA GLU A 94 12.41 -2.93 7.91
C GLU A 94 11.61 -3.69 8.98
N GLU A 95 10.36 -4.06 8.69
CA GLU A 95 9.51 -4.83 9.60
C GLU A 95 10.09 -6.23 9.89
N ILE A 96 10.58 -6.93 8.86
CA ILE A 96 11.26 -8.23 9.06
C ILE A 96 12.58 -8.05 9.80
N ILE A 97 13.38 -7.03 9.50
CA ILE A 97 14.64 -6.76 10.21
C ILE A 97 14.38 -6.45 11.68
N ARG A 98 13.37 -5.63 11.98
CA ARG A 98 12.94 -5.31 13.35
C ARG A 98 12.54 -6.57 14.10
N LEU A 99 11.73 -7.43 13.48
CA LEU A 99 11.34 -8.71 14.07
C LEU A 99 12.55 -9.60 14.36
N LEU A 100 13.47 -9.74 13.39
CA LEU A 100 14.67 -10.55 13.58
C LEU A 100 15.59 -9.98 14.66
N TYR A 101 15.75 -8.65 14.70
CA TYR A 101 16.52 -7.97 15.75
C TYR A 101 15.98 -8.34 17.13
N PHE A 102 14.70 -8.11 17.40
CA PHE A 102 14.09 -8.44 18.69
C PHE A 102 14.11 -9.94 18.99
N ALA A 103 13.87 -10.80 17.99
CA ALA A 103 13.94 -12.24 18.19
C ALA A 103 15.33 -12.71 18.65
N THR A 104 16.40 -12.10 18.14
CA THR A 104 17.78 -12.39 18.57
C THR A 104 18.13 -11.79 19.92
N VAL A 105 17.56 -10.62 20.26
CA VAL A 105 17.69 -10.00 21.58
C VAL A 105 17.07 -10.91 22.64
N PHE A 106 15.89 -11.47 22.36
CA PHE A 106 15.12 -12.28 23.30
C PHE A 106 15.43 -13.79 23.26
N SER A 107 16.35 -14.25 22.39
CA SER A 107 16.63 -15.69 22.20
C SER A 107 17.41 -16.32 23.35
N PHE A 108 16.76 -17.26 24.04
CA PHE A 108 17.22 -17.81 25.32
C PHE A 108 18.09 -19.10 25.27
N PRO A 109 18.64 -19.53 24.12
CA PRO A 109 19.79 -20.44 24.21
C PRO A 109 20.95 -20.10 23.27
N ARG A 110 20.98 -18.89 22.68
CA ARG A 110 21.99 -18.54 21.66
C ARG A 110 23.00 -17.46 22.03
N ARG A 111 22.93 -16.87 23.24
CA ARG A 111 23.98 -15.95 23.71
C ARG A 111 24.90 -16.64 24.72
N PRO A 112 26.24 -16.44 24.63
CA PRO A 112 27.16 -16.86 25.68
C PRO A 112 26.86 -16.15 27.03
N ASP A 113 26.21 -14.99 26.97
CA ASP A 113 25.88 -14.15 28.12
C ASP A 113 24.40 -14.27 28.50
N PHE A 114 24.05 -15.38 29.17
CA PHE A 114 22.73 -15.65 29.75
C PHE A 114 22.14 -14.45 30.51
N TRP A 115 22.99 -13.74 31.27
CA TRP A 115 22.59 -12.57 32.04
C TRP A 115 22.15 -11.39 31.17
N ALA A 116 22.80 -11.16 30.02
CA ALA A 116 22.45 -10.05 29.14
C ALA A 116 21.05 -10.24 28.51
N THR A 117 20.73 -11.44 28.04
CA THR A 117 19.40 -11.75 27.50
C THR A 117 18.32 -11.67 28.57
N ARG A 118 18.59 -12.18 29.78
CA ARG A 118 17.66 -12.08 30.91
C ARG A 118 17.40 -10.63 31.29
N SER A 119 18.45 -9.82 31.44
CA SER A 119 18.32 -8.39 31.75
C SER A 119 17.55 -7.64 30.67
N GLU A 120 17.72 -7.99 29.40
CA GLU A 120 17.02 -7.30 28.31
C GLU A 120 15.53 -7.64 28.24
N ARG A 121 15.17 -8.90 28.54
CA ARG A 121 13.76 -9.30 28.71
C ARG A 121 13.13 -8.60 29.92
N GLU A 122 13.83 -8.58 31.05
CA GLU A 122 13.39 -7.87 32.27
C GLU A 122 13.21 -6.36 32.03
N ARG A 123 14.14 -5.71 31.30
CA ARG A 123 14.01 -4.30 30.90
C ARG A 123 12.82 -4.05 29.99
N CYS A 124 12.64 -4.89 28.98
CA CYS A 124 11.53 -4.79 28.05
C CYS A 124 10.17 -4.85 28.78
N LEU A 125 10.03 -5.79 29.73
CA LEU A 125 8.84 -5.87 30.56
C LEU A 125 8.70 -4.63 31.45
N ALA A 126 9.78 -4.08 31.98
CA ALA A 126 9.72 -2.87 32.79
C ALA A 126 9.26 -1.64 32.00
N TYR A 127 9.74 -1.42 30.78
CA TYR A 127 9.35 -0.27 29.95
C TYR A 127 7.88 -0.28 29.55
N THR A 128 7.36 -1.46 29.22
CA THR A 128 5.96 -1.63 28.79
C THR A 128 4.97 -1.51 29.95
N ASN A 129 5.40 -1.74 31.19
CA ASN A 129 4.56 -1.69 32.38
C ASN A 129 4.48 -0.31 33.06
N VAL A 130 5.45 0.58 32.82
CA VAL A 130 5.58 1.83 33.59
C VAL A 130 4.90 3.03 32.93
N ASN A 131 4.66 3.02 31.62
CA ASN A 131 4.37 4.25 30.87
C ASN A 131 2.94 4.47 30.38
N ASP A 132 1.97 3.60 30.65
CA ASP A 132 0.67 3.77 29.99
C ASP A 132 -0.53 3.43 30.87
N SER A 133 -1.17 4.49 31.40
CA SER A 133 -2.47 4.41 32.07
C SER A 133 -3.61 4.05 31.11
N ASN A 134 -3.31 3.87 29.81
CA ASN A 134 -4.26 3.54 28.75
C ASN A 134 -3.81 2.38 27.85
N ALA A 135 -2.68 1.69 28.12
CA ALA A 135 -2.24 0.55 27.31
C ALA A 135 -3.18 -0.63 27.53
N ARG A 136 -3.87 -1.03 26.47
CA ARG A 136 -4.81 -2.14 26.52
C ARG A 136 -4.18 -3.53 26.60
N GLU A 137 -2.86 -3.69 26.58
CA GLU A 137 -2.25 -5.01 26.78
C GLU A 137 -0.79 -4.90 27.23
N VAL A 138 -0.50 -5.48 28.40
CA VAL A 138 0.85 -5.64 28.94
C VAL A 138 1.58 -6.73 28.17
N VAL A 139 2.76 -6.42 27.63
CA VAL A 139 3.64 -7.44 27.02
C VAL A 139 4.06 -8.43 28.10
N SER A 140 3.85 -9.71 27.85
CA SER A 140 4.17 -10.80 28.75
C SER A 140 5.48 -11.50 28.38
N GLU A 141 6.04 -12.26 29.33
CA GLU A 141 7.20 -13.13 29.08
C GLU A 141 6.91 -14.20 28.00
N MET A 142 5.64 -14.57 27.84
CA MET A 142 5.19 -15.46 26.76
C MET A 142 5.33 -14.78 25.40
N ASP A 143 4.94 -13.50 25.28
CA ASP A 143 5.09 -12.75 24.03
C ASP A 143 6.56 -12.68 23.63
N LEU A 144 7.44 -12.34 24.59
CA LEU A 144 8.91 -12.36 24.43
C LEU A 144 9.45 -13.71 23.94
N THR A 145 8.86 -14.81 24.39
CA THR A 145 9.22 -16.17 23.97
C THR A 145 8.75 -16.45 22.54
N LEU A 146 7.51 -16.10 22.24
CA LEU A 146 6.89 -16.34 20.94
C LEU A 146 7.59 -15.54 19.82
N ILE A 147 8.06 -14.31 20.06
CA ILE A 147 8.88 -13.57 19.06
C ILE A 147 10.18 -14.29 18.77
N SER A 148 10.85 -14.80 19.80
CA SER A 148 12.10 -15.52 19.60
C SER A 148 11.88 -16.81 18.79
N MET A 149 10.78 -17.53 19.07
CA MET A 149 10.36 -18.67 18.28
C MET A 149 10.06 -18.28 16.82
N LEU A 150 9.32 -17.20 16.60
CA LEU A 150 8.99 -16.70 15.27
C LEU A 150 10.26 -16.33 14.48
N GLY A 151 11.17 -15.57 15.07
CA GLY A 151 12.43 -15.22 14.41
C GLY A 151 13.28 -16.44 14.08
N SER A 152 13.27 -17.48 14.92
CA SER A 152 13.92 -18.75 14.60
C SER A 152 13.29 -19.41 13.36
N LEU A 153 11.96 -19.46 13.25
CA LEU A 153 11.26 -20.01 12.08
C LEU A 153 11.53 -19.23 10.78
N LEU A 154 11.80 -17.93 10.86
CA LEU A 154 12.09 -17.10 9.70
C LEU A 154 13.48 -17.35 9.09
N ILE A 155 14.43 -17.87 9.86
CA ILE A 155 15.83 -18.01 9.42
C ILE A 155 16.40 -19.43 9.55
N SER A 156 15.66 -20.36 10.16
CA SER A 156 16.18 -21.69 10.49
C SER A 156 15.45 -22.78 9.70
N ARG A 157 16.22 -23.79 9.26
CA ARG A 157 15.65 -25.04 8.75
C ARG A 157 15.01 -25.80 9.92
N PRO A 158 13.75 -26.26 9.80
CA PRO A 158 13.15 -27.10 10.84
C PRO A 158 13.99 -28.37 11.05
N VAL A 159 13.93 -28.95 12.25
CA VAL A 159 14.77 -30.10 12.63
C VAL A 159 14.37 -31.39 11.88
N ASN A 160 13.43 -31.33 10.94
CA ASN A 160 13.05 -32.47 10.11
C ASN A 160 14.11 -32.76 9.03
N TRP A 161 14.91 -33.81 9.24
CA TRP A 161 15.99 -34.18 8.31
C TRP A 161 15.52 -34.48 6.88
N THR A 162 14.23 -34.74 6.67
CA THR A 162 13.61 -35.04 5.37
C THR A 162 13.32 -33.81 4.49
N LEU A 163 13.36 -32.59 5.02
CA LEU A 163 12.97 -31.40 4.26
C LEU A 163 14.14 -30.81 3.47
N SER A 164 14.03 -30.65 2.16
CA SER A 164 15.09 -29.99 1.37
C SER A 164 15.31 -28.53 1.81
N HIS A 165 16.51 -27.98 1.56
CA HIS A 165 16.79 -26.56 1.82
C HIS A 165 15.84 -25.62 1.08
N GLN A 166 15.46 -25.96 -0.16
CA GLN A 166 14.49 -25.20 -0.94
C GLN A 166 13.11 -25.14 -0.26
N ASN A 167 12.62 -26.28 0.22
CA ASN A 167 11.33 -26.34 0.89
C ASN A 167 11.37 -25.65 2.27
N ALA A 168 12.50 -25.76 2.98
CA ALA A 168 12.73 -25.02 4.23
C ALA A 168 12.66 -23.50 4.00
N LEU A 169 13.33 -23.01 2.96
CA LEU A 169 13.30 -21.59 2.59
C LEU A 169 11.89 -21.13 2.20
N GLN A 170 11.12 -21.95 1.48
CA GLN A 170 9.73 -21.64 1.16
C GLN A 170 8.85 -21.51 2.42
N LEU A 171 9.10 -22.33 3.45
CA LEU A 171 8.41 -22.19 4.74
C LEU A 171 8.80 -20.89 5.45
N CYS A 172 10.09 -20.54 5.51
CA CYS A 172 10.56 -19.26 6.05
C CYS A 172 9.86 -18.06 5.36
N VAL A 173 9.79 -18.08 4.03
CA VAL A 173 9.10 -17.05 3.24
C VAL A 173 7.59 -17.04 3.51
N LYS A 174 6.95 -18.20 3.67
CA LYS A 174 5.54 -18.29 4.03
C LYS A 174 5.28 -17.64 5.38
N HIS A 175 6.11 -17.90 6.39
CA HIS A 175 6.00 -17.30 7.71
C HIS A 175 6.19 -15.78 7.66
N ALA A 176 7.17 -15.28 6.90
CA ALA A 176 7.37 -13.84 6.69
C ALA A 176 6.14 -13.18 6.05
N ARG A 177 5.51 -13.82 5.07
CA ARG A 177 4.29 -13.30 4.42
C ARG A 177 3.11 -13.24 5.38
N LEU A 178 2.93 -14.26 6.22
CA LEU A 178 1.87 -14.26 7.23
C LEU A 178 2.05 -13.08 8.20
N TRP A 179 3.30 -12.87 8.66
CA TRP A 179 3.67 -11.74 9.52
C TRP A 179 3.34 -10.39 8.88
N LEU A 180 3.84 -10.13 7.67
CA LEU A 180 3.62 -8.88 6.95
C LEU A 180 2.14 -8.64 6.60
N ALA A 181 1.36 -9.71 6.46
CA ALA A 181 -0.09 -9.64 6.24
C ALA A 181 -0.89 -9.45 7.52
N LYS A 182 -0.25 -9.43 8.71
CA LYS A 182 -0.90 -9.42 10.02
C LYS A 182 -1.97 -10.50 10.14
N SER A 183 -1.63 -11.71 9.69
CA SER A 183 -2.57 -12.82 9.60
C SER A 183 -2.87 -13.45 10.97
N ASP A 184 -4.14 -13.81 11.18
CA ASP A 184 -4.57 -14.59 12.35
C ASP A 184 -4.20 -16.08 12.25
N GLN A 185 -3.65 -16.51 11.12
CA GLN A 185 -3.27 -17.92 10.92
C GLN A 185 -2.08 -18.29 11.81
N PRO A 186 -2.08 -19.50 12.38
CA PRO A 186 -0.95 -19.97 13.16
C PRO A 186 0.29 -20.16 12.26
N ILE A 187 1.44 -19.77 12.79
CA ILE A 187 2.75 -19.89 12.18
C ILE A 187 3.42 -21.15 12.73
N GLY A 188 3.67 -22.12 11.85
CA GLY A 188 4.33 -23.37 12.24
C GLY A 188 3.38 -24.32 12.96
N SER A 189 3.91 -25.14 13.87
CA SER A 189 3.13 -26.16 14.60
C SER A 189 2.56 -25.67 15.93
N ASN A 190 2.91 -24.46 16.38
CA ASN A 190 2.41 -23.91 17.64
C ASN A 190 1.12 -23.10 17.37
N PRO A 191 -0.04 -23.51 17.93
CA PRO A 191 -1.32 -22.82 17.69
C PRO A 191 -1.38 -21.41 18.30
N TYR A 192 -0.51 -21.10 19.28
CA TYR A 192 -0.43 -19.78 19.92
C TYR A 192 0.45 -18.79 19.16
N LEU A 193 1.19 -19.24 18.14
CA LEU A 193 2.09 -18.38 17.37
C LEU A 193 1.33 -17.74 16.20
N THR A 194 0.68 -16.59 16.42
CA THR A 194 -0.04 -15.83 15.38
C THR A 194 0.59 -14.45 15.16
N CYS A 195 0.26 -13.77 14.06
CA CYS A 195 0.78 -12.43 13.77
C CYS A 195 0.05 -11.32 14.57
N MET A 196 -0.96 -11.70 15.35
CA MET A 196 -1.68 -10.81 16.27
C MET A 196 -0.87 -10.48 17.54
N MET A 197 0.36 -10.99 17.68
CA MET A 197 1.22 -10.59 18.78
C MET A 197 1.50 -9.08 18.70
N ASN A 198 1.03 -8.34 19.70
CA ASN A 198 1.03 -6.89 19.74
C ASN A 198 2.44 -6.32 19.81
N PHE A 199 3.05 -6.13 18.63
CA PHE A 199 4.40 -5.60 18.45
C PHE A 199 4.44 -4.14 18.01
N SER A 200 3.29 -3.51 17.80
CA SER A 200 3.18 -2.13 17.31
C SER A 200 3.70 -1.07 18.29
N HIS A 201 4.10 -1.46 19.51
CA HIS A 201 4.47 -0.53 20.59
C HIS A 201 5.88 -0.72 21.16
N PHE A 202 6.73 -1.55 20.54
CA PHE A 202 8.16 -1.60 20.90
C PHE A 202 8.90 -0.38 20.37
N SER A 203 8.67 0.78 20.97
CA SER A 203 9.62 1.90 20.92
C SER A 203 10.63 1.68 22.04
N VAL A 204 11.88 1.41 21.65
CA VAL A 204 13.02 1.47 22.58
C VAL A 204 13.42 2.93 22.65
N GLU A 205 12.70 3.72 23.46
CA GLU A 205 13.17 5.02 23.96
C GLU A 205 13.51 4.90 25.44
#